data_AF-A0A7G2JZV9-F1
#
_entry.id   AF-A0A7G2JZV9-F1
#
_cell.length_a   1.000
_cell.length_b   1.000
_cell.length_c   1.000
_cell.angle_alpha   90.00
_cell.angle_beta   90.00
_cell.angle_gamma   90.00
#
_symmetry.space_group_name_H-M   'P 1'
#
loop_
_entity.id
_entity.type
_entity.pdbx_description
1 polymer ?
#
loop_
_entity_poly.entity_id
_entity_poly.type
_entity_poly.pdbx_seq_one_letter_code
_entity_poly.pdbx_strand_id
1 'polypeptide(L)'
;FLLTPKFDWIISHYKYMIACINSGLKIFDKDYSSYPTVNTLNNLVIFLPIRNEQPDVSYMYHFISELQAERLQELQAERLQELQGYLQVTGLSNYTLTEEEQRAIDSFSEVDWDEFAFSSLFDSI
;
A
#
# COMPACT_ATOMS: atom_id res chain seq x y z
N PHE A 1 11.92 25.56 7.37
CA PHE A 1 13.30 25.16 7.03
C PHE A 1 13.24 23.93 6.15
N LEU A 2 13.88 23.95 4.98
CA LEU A 2 14.05 22.76 4.15
C LEU A 2 15.39 22.12 4.53
N LEU A 3 15.39 20.87 4.97
CA LEU A 3 16.62 20.16 5.30
C LEU A 3 17.19 19.56 4.00
N THR A 4 18.38 20.01 3.61
CA THR A 4 19.15 19.44 2.50
C THR A 4 20.21 18.49 3.03
N PRO A 5 20.18 17.19 2.66
CA PRO A 5 21.19 16.25 3.11
C PRO A 5 22.55 16.58 2.49
N LYS A 6 23.62 16.34 3.24
CA LYS A 6 25.00 16.52 2.76
C LYS A 6 25.42 15.51 1.70
N PHE A 7 24.71 14.39 1.61
CA PHE A 7 25.02 13.29 0.69
C PHE A 7 23.79 12.95 -0.15
N ASP A 8 23.93 13.01 -1.48
CA ASP A 8 22.80 12.82 -2.40
C ASP A 8 22.19 11.42 -2.33
N TRP A 9 23.02 10.40 -2.06
CA TRP A 9 22.54 9.02 -1.97
C TRP A 9 21.51 8.82 -0.84
N ILE A 10 21.51 9.68 0.19
CA ILE A 10 20.50 9.68 1.26
C ILE A 10 19.12 9.97 0.69
N ILE A 11 19.01 10.84 -0.32
CA ILE A 11 17.74 11.16 -0.97
C ILE A 11 17.22 9.92 -1.71
N SER A 12 18.09 9.26 -2.47
CA SER A 12 17.73 8.05 -3.22
C SER A 12 17.36 6.86 -2.32
N HIS A 13 17.88 6.81 -1.09
CA HIS A 13 17.71 5.70 -0.15
C HIS A 13 17.07 6.13 1.18
N TYR A 14 16.23 7.17 1.13
CA TYR A 14 15.73 7.86 2.31
C TYR A 14 14.95 6.96 3.29
N LYS A 15 14.30 5.90 2.79
CA LYS A 15 13.50 4.98 3.62
C LYS A 15 14.35 4.25 4.65
N TYR A 16 15.54 3.76 4.27
CA TYR A 16 16.46 3.14 5.22
C TYR A 16 16.93 4.16 6.26
N MET A 17 17.28 5.37 5.80
CA MET A 17 17.72 6.45 6.68
C MET A 17 16.65 6.87 7.69
N ILE A 18 15.38 6.98 7.26
CA ILE A 18 14.25 7.24 8.17
C ILE A 18 14.15 6.13 9.22
N ALA A 19 14.27 4.86 8.83
CA ALA A 19 14.22 3.75 9.78
C ALA A 19 15.33 3.84 10.83
N CYS A 20 16.56 4.13 10.40
CA CYS A 20 17.71 4.34 11.30
C CYS A 20 17.52 5.55 12.23
N ILE A 21 17.05 6.68 11.69
CA ILE A 21 16.76 7.89 12.48
C ILE A 21 15.69 7.59 13.52
N ASN A 22 14.56 7.00 13.12
CA ASN A 22 13.48 6.62 14.03
C ASN A 22 13.99 5.69 15.13
N SER A 23 14.81 4.70 14.76
CA SER A 23 15.43 3.79 15.73
C SER A 23 16.35 4.52 16.71
N GLY A 24 17.18 5.45 16.23
CA GLY A 24 18.05 6.26 17.07
C GLY A 24 17.25 7.18 18.01
N LEU A 25 16.14 7.74 17.53
CA LEU A 25 15.28 8.62 18.31
C LEU A 25 14.49 7.90 19.41
N LYS A 26 14.34 6.56 19.35
CA LYS A 26 13.68 5.77 20.42
C LYS A 26 14.30 5.97 21.79
N ILE A 27 15.57 6.39 21.88
CA ILE A 27 16.19 6.69 23.18
C ILE A 27 15.47 7.81 23.94
N PHE A 28 14.75 8.67 23.21
CA PHE A 28 14.00 9.81 23.74
C PHE A 28 12.52 9.51 23.98
N ASP A 29 12.04 8.31 23.61
CA ASP A 29 10.61 7.91 23.69
C ASP A 29 10.23 7.30 25.05
N LYS A 30 11.03 7.55 26.09
CA LYS A 30 10.87 6.90 27.40
C LYS A 30 9.92 7.64 28.33
N ASP A 31 10.14 8.95 28.54
CA ASP A 31 9.39 9.78 29.49
C ASP A 31 9.28 11.23 28.98
N TYR A 32 8.35 12.01 29.56
CA TYR A 32 8.16 13.44 29.26
C TYR A 32 9.43 14.30 29.51
N SER A 33 10.37 13.82 30.32
CA SER A 33 11.67 14.47 30.54
C SER A 33 12.75 14.05 29.55
N SER A 34 12.47 13.08 28.66
CA SER A 34 13.42 12.53 27.69
C SER A 34 13.44 13.28 26.36
N TYR A 35 12.76 14.42 26.25
CA TYR A 35 12.77 15.20 25.01
C TYR A 35 14.20 15.60 24.60
N PRO A 36 14.53 15.46 23.32
CA PRO A 36 15.86 15.79 22.85
C PRO A 36 16.13 17.30 22.92
N THR A 37 17.29 17.66 23.44
CA THR A 37 17.88 18.99 23.27
C THR A 37 18.72 19.03 21.98
N VAL A 38 19.07 20.23 21.51
CA VAL A 38 19.99 20.39 20.37
C VAL A 38 21.32 19.67 20.63
N ASN A 39 21.83 19.75 21.87
CA ASN A 39 23.07 19.07 22.23
C ASN A 39 22.95 17.54 22.17
N THR A 40 21.83 16.97 22.64
CA THR A 40 21.64 15.52 22.59
C THR A 40 21.43 15.02 21.16
N LEU A 41 20.78 15.80 20.29
CA LEU A 41 20.65 15.47 18.88
C LEU A 41 21.99 15.53 18.13
N ASN A 42 22.82 16.53 18.40
CA ASN A 42 24.14 16.65 17.78
C ASN A 42 25.07 15.49 18.16
N ASN A 43 24.86 14.89 19.33
CA ASN A 43 25.63 13.75 19.81
C ASN A 43 24.95 12.39 19.51
N LEU A 44 23.80 12.38 18.83
CA LEU A 44 23.11 11.14 18.46
C LEU A 44 23.93 10.41 17.39
N VAL A 45 24.36 9.19 17.71
CA VAL A 45 25.08 8.32 16.79
C VAL A 45 24.10 7.36 16.12
N ILE A 46 24.11 7.36 14.78
CA ILE A 46 23.34 6.43 13.96
C ILE A 46 24.34 5.51 13.26
N PHE A 47 24.19 4.21 13.49
CA PHE A 47 25.01 3.20 12.82
C PHE A 47 24.42 2.87 11.46
N LEU A 48 25.29 2.86 10.45
CA LEU A 48 24.97 2.43 9.10
C LEU A 48 25.75 1.16 8.77
N PRO A 49 25.25 0.31 7.87
CA PRO A 49 26.03 -0.80 7.35
C PRO A 49 27.26 -0.25 6.62
N ILE A 50 28.42 -0.85 6.87
CA ILE A 50 29.71 -0.43 6.31
C ILE A 50 30.33 -1.58 5.52
N ARG A 51 30.82 -1.28 4.33
CA ARG A 51 31.60 -2.18 3.49
C ARG A 51 32.78 -1.40 2.91
N ASN A 52 33.99 -1.94 3.06
CA ASN A 52 35.23 -1.26 2.65
C ASN A 52 35.35 0.17 3.22
N GLU A 53 35.06 0.32 4.53
CA GLU A 53 35.13 1.59 5.27
C GLU A 53 34.16 2.69 4.76
N GLN A 54 33.24 2.35 3.87
CA GLN A 54 32.21 3.24 3.34
C GLN A 54 30.81 2.69 3.63
N PRO A 55 29.77 3.54 3.70
CA PRO A 55 28.39 3.06 3.83
C PRO A 55 28.02 2.10 2.70
N ASP A 56 27.48 0.92 3.04
CA ASP A 56 27.03 -0.07 2.05
C ASP A 56 25.63 0.30 1.52
N VAL A 57 25.61 1.23 0.57
CA VAL A 57 24.37 1.72 -0.06
C VAL A 57 23.64 0.62 -0.82
N SER A 58 24.38 -0.30 -1.45
CA SER A 58 23.80 -1.42 -2.19
C SER A 58 23.01 -2.33 -1.25
N TYR A 59 23.60 -2.69 -0.11
CA TYR A 59 22.89 -3.45 0.91
C TYR A 59 21.63 -2.74 1.41
N MET A 60 21.74 -1.44 1.75
CA MET A 60 20.57 -0.67 2.23
C MET A 60 19.43 -0.65 1.22
N TYR A 61 19.75 -0.50 -0.07
CA TYR A 61 18.76 -0.55 -1.14
C TYR A 61 18.09 -1.92 -1.24
N HIS A 62 18.88 -2.99 -1.35
CA HIS A 62 18.36 -4.35 -1.49
C HIS A 62 17.51 -4.75 -0.30
N PHE A 63 17.95 -4.45 0.92
CA PHE A 63 17.21 -4.74 2.14
C PHE A 63 15.82 -4.09 2.16
N ILE A 64 15.72 -2.80 1.81
CA ILE A 64 14.40 -2.12 1.75
C ILE A 64 13.54 -2.67 0.62
N SER A 65 14.14 -3.02 -0.51
CA SER A 65 13.42 -3.57 -1.66
C SER A 65 12.80 -4.93 -1.34
N GLU A 66 13.57 -5.81 -0.68
CA GLU A 66 13.12 -7.14 -0.25
C GLU A 66 11.93 -7.02 0.72
N LEU A 67 12.08 -6.21 1.78
CA LEU A 67 11.00 -5.96 2.75
C LEU A 67 9.73 -5.38 2.12
N GLN A 68 9.87 -4.54 1.08
CA GLN A 68 8.72 -3.99 0.37
C GLN A 68 8.02 -5.03 -0.49
N ALA A 69 8.78 -5.91 -1.13
CA ALA A 69 8.23 -7.00 -1.92
C ALA A 69 7.46 -7.99 -1.03
N GLU A 70 8.05 -8.37 0.12
CA GLU A 70 7.40 -9.24 1.11
C GLU A 70 6.08 -8.63 1.60
N ARG A 71 6.12 -7.36 2.05
CA ARG A 71 4.92 -6.67 2.53
C ARG A 71 3.83 -6.54 1.46
N LEU A 72 4.22 -6.32 0.20
CA LEU A 72 3.26 -6.25 -0.90
C LEU A 72 2.60 -7.60 -1.15
N GLN A 73 3.38 -8.68 -1.08
CA GLN A 73 2.87 -10.04 -1.24
C GLN A 73 1.87 -10.40 -0.13
N GLU A 74 2.18 -10.08 1.13
CA GLU A 74 1.27 -10.29 2.26
C GLU A 74 -0.05 -9.54 2.06
N LEU A 75 0.00 -8.24 1.73
CA LEU A 75 -1.18 -7.42 1.48
C LEU A 75 -2.02 -7.95 0.31
N GLN A 76 -1.37 -8.44 -0.76
CA GLN A 76 -2.09 -9.04 -1.89
C GLN A 76 -2.79 -10.34 -1.48
N ALA A 77 -2.15 -11.17 -0.65
CA ALA A 77 -2.75 -12.41 -0.15
C ALA A 77 -3.96 -12.13 0.75
N GLU A 78 -3.84 -11.17 1.68
CA GLU A 78 -4.95 -10.74 2.55
C GLU A 78 -6.14 -10.21 1.73
N ARG A 79 -5.87 -9.33 0.77
CA ARG A 79 -6.91 -8.75 -0.10
C ARG A 79 -7.57 -9.80 -0.98
N LEU A 80 -6.81 -10.77 -1.50
CA LEU A 80 -7.36 -11.87 -2.27
C LEU A 80 -8.29 -12.73 -1.40
N GLN A 81 -7.88 -13.04 -0.17
CA GLN A 81 -8.70 -13.81 0.77
C GLN A 81 -10.00 -13.07 1.16
N GLU A 82 -9.91 -11.77 1.43
CA GLU A 82 -11.07 -10.92 1.72
C GLU A 82 -12.09 -10.93 0.56
N LEU A 83 -11.60 -10.70 -0.67
CA LEU A 83 -12.44 -10.68 -1.86
C LEU A 83 -13.06 -12.05 -2.15
N GLN A 84 -12.29 -13.13 -2.01
CA GLN A 84 -12.80 -14.49 -2.16
C GLN A 84 -13.89 -14.81 -1.12
N GLY A 85 -13.69 -14.41 0.14
CA GLY A 85 -14.70 -14.57 1.18
C GLY A 85 -15.98 -13.79 0.88
N TYR A 86 -15.86 -12.54 0.40
CA TYR A 86 -17.01 -11.73 0.00
C TYR A 86 -17.78 -12.36 -1.17
N LEU A 87 -17.10 -12.78 -2.23
CA LEU A 87 -17.72 -13.45 -3.38
C LEU A 87 -18.40 -14.76 -2.97
N GLN A 88 -17.81 -15.51 -2.04
CA GLN A 88 -18.40 -16.75 -1.55
C GLN A 88 -19.70 -16.48 -0.75
N VAL A 89 -19.69 -15.54 0.19
CA VAL A 89 -20.87 -15.21 1.02
C VAL A 89 -21.99 -14.58 0.19
N THR A 90 -21.66 -13.79 -0.82
CA THR A 90 -22.65 -13.16 -1.72
C THR A 90 -23.16 -14.10 -2.82
N GLY A 91 -22.63 -15.32 -2.93
CA GLY A 91 -22.97 -16.24 -4.02
C GLY A 91 -22.39 -15.84 -5.38
N LEU A 92 -21.58 -14.78 -5.44
CA LEU A 92 -20.94 -14.24 -6.66
C LEU A 92 -19.62 -14.97 -7.02
N SER A 93 -19.28 -16.04 -6.32
CA SER A 93 -18.07 -16.83 -6.57
C SER A 93 -18.10 -17.64 -7.87
N ASN A 94 -19.29 -17.99 -8.36
CA ASN A 94 -19.45 -18.67 -9.65
C ASN A 94 -19.62 -17.62 -10.77
N TYR A 95 -18.72 -17.67 -11.74
CA TYR A 95 -18.74 -16.83 -12.95
C TYR A 95 -19.00 -17.65 -14.23
N THR A 96 -19.32 -18.94 -14.07
CA THR A 96 -19.67 -19.80 -15.21
C THR A 96 -21.16 -19.64 -15.49
N LEU A 97 -21.47 -19.13 -16.68
CA LEU A 97 -22.85 -19.07 -17.17
C LEU A 97 -23.40 -20.49 -17.30
N THR A 98 -24.59 -20.69 -16.75
CA THR A 98 -25.41 -21.86 -17.04
C THR A 98 -25.90 -21.80 -18.49
N GLU A 99 -26.31 -22.94 -19.05
CA GLU A 99 -26.89 -22.96 -20.40
C GLU A 99 -28.11 -22.04 -20.52
N GLU A 100 -28.88 -21.89 -19.44
CA GLU A 100 -30.05 -21.01 -19.41
C GLU A 100 -29.65 -19.54 -19.45
N GLU A 101 -28.65 -19.12 -18.67
CA GLU A 101 -28.14 -17.75 -18.69
C GLU A 101 -27.51 -17.41 -20.05
N GLN A 102 -26.76 -18.35 -20.65
CA GLN A 102 -26.21 -18.16 -21.98
C GLN A 102 -27.32 -18.01 -23.03
N ARG A 103 -28.33 -18.90 -23.01
CA ARG A 103 -29.48 -18.80 -23.92
C ARG A 103 -30.24 -17.47 -23.74
N ALA A 104 -30.41 -17.01 -22.50
CA ALA A 104 -31.06 -15.73 -22.22
C ALA A 104 -30.28 -14.55 -22.82
N ILE A 105 -28.94 -14.54 -22.69
CA ILE A 105 -28.06 -13.53 -23.29
C ILE A 105 -28.13 -13.57 -24.82
N ASP A 106 -28.07 -14.76 -25.42
CA ASP A 106 -28.13 -14.91 -26.88
C ASP A 106 -29.46 -14.36 -27.42
N SER A 107 -30.57 -14.65 -26.74
CA SER A 107 -31.91 -14.14 -27.09
C SER A 107 -32.12 -12.66 -26.76
N PHE A 108 -31.23 -12.02 -25.99
CA PHE A 108 -31.37 -10.61 -25.59
C PHE A 108 -31.35 -9.66 -26.81
N SER A 109 -30.63 -10.06 -27.85
CA SER A 109 -30.58 -9.32 -29.12
C SER A 109 -31.90 -9.35 -29.92
N GLU A 110 -32.78 -10.28 -29.59
CA GLU A 110 -34.09 -10.47 -30.22
C GLU A 110 -35.23 -9.80 -29.42
N VAL A 111 -34.91 -9.18 -28.28
CA VAL A 111 -35.87 -8.43 -27.47
C VAL A 111 -36.24 -7.15 -28.19
N ASP A 112 -37.54 -6.98 -28.47
CA ASP A 112 -38.09 -5.76 -29.04
C ASP A 112 -38.24 -4.72 -27.93
N TRP A 113 -37.41 -3.67 -27.97
CA TRP A 113 -37.37 -2.63 -26.96
C TRP A 113 -38.33 -1.51 -27.34
N ASP A 114 -39.27 -1.21 -26.45
CA ASP A 114 -40.21 -0.11 -26.63
C ASP A 114 -39.65 1.18 -25.98
N GLU A 115 -39.86 2.33 -26.61
CA GLU A 115 -39.43 3.63 -26.08
C GLU A 115 -40.54 4.31 -25.28
N PHE A 116 -40.24 4.68 -24.03
CA PHE A 116 -41.17 5.42 -23.16
C PHE A 116 -40.60 6.78 -22.76
N ALA A 117 -41.44 7.81 -22.78
CA ALA A 117 -41.07 9.15 -22.35
C ALA A 117 -40.91 9.20 -20.82
N PHE A 118 -39.78 9.73 -20.33
CA PHE A 118 -39.44 9.78 -18.91
C PHE A 118 -40.53 10.44 -18.04
N SER A 119 -41.25 11.44 -18.57
CA SER A 119 -42.37 12.08 -17.88
C SER A 119 -43.46 11.06 -17.49
N SER A 120 -43.79 10.13 -18.38
CA SER A 120 -44.84 9.13 -18.16
C SER A 120 -44.54 8.10 -17.07
N LEU A 121 -43.27 7.94 -16.67
CA LEU A 121 -42.86 6.99 -15.61
C LEU A 121 -43.13 7.52 -14.20
N PHE A 122 -43.21 8.84 -14.03
CA PHE A 122 -43.37 9.48 -12.71
C PHE A 122 -44.67 10.25 -12.56
N ASP A 123 -45.53 10.29 -13.59
CA ASP A 123 -46.84 10.95 -13.54
C ASP A 123 -47.84 10.27 -12.57
N SER A 124 -47.43 9.17 -11.90
CA SER A 124 -48.22 8.45 -10.88
C SER A 124 -47.72 8.61 -9.43
N ILE A 125 -46.72 9.47 -9.17
CA ILE A 125 -46.20 9.75 -7.80
C ILE A 125 -46.61 11.15 -7.36
#